data_AF-A0A847G5U6-F1
#
_entry.id   AF-A0A847G5U6-F1
#
_cell.length_a   1.000
_cell.length_b   1.000
_cell.length_c   1.000
_cell.angle_alpha   90.00
_cell.angle_beta   90.00
_cell.angle_gamma   90.00
#
_symmetry.space_group_name_H-M   'P 1'
#
loop_
_entity.id
_entity.type
_entity.pdbx_description
1 polymer ?
#
loop_
_entity_poly.entity_id
_entity_poly.type
_entity_poly.pdbx_seq_one_letter_code
_entity_poly.pdbx_strand_id
1 'polypeptide(L)'
;MTNHTRNVGHQRSIAKVFLLTRIGYASIIGSTVSIRAGMTICANAIVGAGAVVVKDLMEPGVYMGYPAVKTAELPEGYFVPGESAPYMFSPDDINKYLQYLKV
;
A
#
# COMPACT_ATOMS: atom_id res chain seq x y z
N MET A 1 -6.54 -0.38 15.87
CA MET A 1 -5.20 -0.03 16.40
C MET A 1 -4.15 -0.60 15.47
N THR A 2 -3.13 0.18 15.14
CA THR A 2 -2.25 -0.11 14.02
C THR A 2 -0.83 -0.40 14.54
N ASN A 3 -0.16 -1.42 13.99
CA ASN A 3 1.20 -1.86 14.35
C ASN A 3 2.32 -1.06 13.62
N HIS A 4 2.06 0.20 13.24
CA HIS A 4 2.86 0.94 12.25
C HIS A 4 4.06 1.68 12.86
N THR A 5 4.16 1.77 14.19
CA THR A 5 5.24 2.51 14.86
C THR A 5 5.70 1.78 16.12
N ARG A 6 7.01 1.80 16.37
CA ARG A 6 7.66 1.27 17.59
C ARG A 6 6.98 1.77 18.88
N ASN A 7 6.38 2.98 18.84
CA ASN A 7 5.72 3.64 19.96
C ASN A 7 4.22 3.32 20.13
N VAL A 8 3.61 2.55 19.22
CA VAL A 8 2.20 2.10 19.33
C VAL A 8 2.11 0.56 19.46
N GLY A 9 3.26 -0.09 19.66
CA GLY A 9 3.31 -1.47 20.10
C GLY A 9 2.81 -1.56 21.54
N HIS A 10 1.74 -2.32 21.78
CA HIS A 10 1.25 -2.66 23.12
C HIS A 10 2.23 -3.61 23.84
N GLN A 11 3.47 -3.16 24.07
CA GLN A 11 4.54 -3.94 24.69
C GLN A 11 4.85 -5.28 23.99
N ARG A 12 4.44 -5.44 22.73
CA ARG A 12 4.75 -6.62 21.92
C ARG A 12 6.11 -6.42 21.26
N SER A 13 7.00 -7.41 21.42
CA SER A 13 8.20 -7.58 20.60
C SER A 13 7.77 -7.89 19.16
N ILE A 14 7.60 -6.86 18.33
CA ILE A 14 7.29 -7.03 16.91
C ILE A 14 8.62 -7.06 16.16
N ALA A 15 9.00 -8.23 15.64
CA ALA A 15 10.26 -8.46 14.93
C ALA A 15 10.42 -7.63 13.65
N LYS A 16 9.32 -7.10 13.09
CA LYS A 16 9.31 -6.33 11.85
C LYS A 16 8.43 -5.08 12.00
N VAL A 17 9.06 -3.91 12.02
CA VAL A 17 8.32 -2.63 12.03
C VAL A 17 7.91 -2.32 10.59
N PHE A 18 6.62 -2.06 10.41
CA PHE A 18 6.04 -1.77 9.10
C PHE A 18 5.89 -0.26 8.95
N LEU A 19 6.92 0.39 8.40
CA LEU A 19 7.13 1.83 8.54
C LEU A 19 6.37 2.67 7.50
N LEU A 20 6.23 2.18 6.25
CA LEU A 20 5.64 2.94 5.15
C LEU A 20 4.78 2.05 4.26
N THR A 21 3.50 2.40 4.13
CA THR A 21 2.61 1.82 3.11
C THR A 21 2.79 2.59 1.81
N ARG A 22 3.04 1.87 0.71
CA ARG A 22 3.24 2.44 -0.63
C ARG A 22 2.04 2.12 -1.50
N ILE A 23 1.46 3.13 -2.14
CA ILE A 23 0.36 2.97 -3.09
C ILE A 23 0.82 3.56 -4.42
N GLY A 24 0.86 2.72 -5.45
CA GLY A 24 1.31 3.10 -6.78
C GLY A 24 0.37 4.09 -7.45
N TYR A 25 0.92 4.83 -8.41
CA TYR A 25 0.17 5.78 -9.21
C TYR A 25 -1.00 5.13 -9.95
N ALA A 26 -2.08 5.89 -10.15
CA ALA A 26 -3.29 5.46 -10.85
C ALA A 26 -4.03 4.26 -10.24
N SER A 27 -3.69 3.89 -9.00
CA SER A 27 -4.41 2.87 -8.26
C SER A 27 -5.72 3.43 -7.68
N ILE A 28 -6.81 2.67 -7.79
CA ILE A 28 -8.11 3.00 -7.19
C ILE A 28 -8.21 2.27 -5.86
N ILE A 29 -8.54 3.03 -4.81
CA ILE A 29 -8.86 2.48 -3.51
C ILE A 29 -10.36 2.69 -3.28
N GLY A 30 -11.11 1.58 -3.27
CA GLY A 30 -12.53 1.56 -3.00
C GLY A 30 -12.85 1.98 -1.56
N SER A 31 -14.11 2.33 -1.33
CA SER A 31 -14.60 2.69 0.01
C SER A 31 -14.29 1.60 1.04
N THR A 32 -13.97 2.00 2.27
CA THR A 32 -13.78 1.11 3.43
C THR A 32 -12.70 0.03 3.27
N VAL A 33 -11.75 0.20 2.36
CA VAL A 33 -10.56 -0.66 2.26
C VAL A 33 -9.67 -0.52 3.48
N SER A 34 -9.18 -1.65 4.01
CA SER A 34 -8.19 -1.69 5.08
C SER A 34 -6.86 -2.23 4.54
N ILE A 35 -5.77 -1.47 4.72
CA ILE A 35 -4.43 -1.87 4.25
C ILE A 35 -3.55 -2.11 5.48
N ARG A 36 -2.95 -3.31 5.57
CA ARG A 36 -1.97 -3.61 6.62
C ARG A 36 -0.78 -2.66 6.50
N ALA A 37 -0.22 -2.29 7.64
CA ALA A 37 1.02 -1.55 7.73
C ALA A 37 2.10 -2.08 6.78
N GLY A 38 2.78 -1.18 6.08
CA GLY A 38 4.00 -1.51 5.36
C GLY A 38 3.79 -2.34 4.10
N MET A 39 2.56 -2.41 3.58
CA MET A 39 2.26 -3.07 2.32
C MET A 39 2.61 -2.17 1.14
N THR A 40 2.98 -2.79 0.04
CA THR A 40 3.19 -2.15 -1.27
C THR A 40 2.07 -2.56 -2.21
N ILE A 41 1.41 -1.56 -2.81
CA ILE A 41 0.44 -1.72 -3.88
C ILE A 41 1.07 -1.12 -5.14
N CYS A 42 1.15 -1.89 -6.22
CA CYS A 42 1.69 -1.46 -7.51
C CYS A 42 0.83 -0.37 -8.16
N ALA A 43 1.30 0.17 -9.28
CA ALA A 43 0.55 1.14 -10.07
C ALA A 43 -0.63 0.47 -10.80
N ASN A 44 -1.68 1.24 -11.06
CA ASN A 44 -2.90 0.80 -11.74
C ASN A 44 -3.64 -0.36 -11.04
N ALA A 45 -3.44 -0.58 -9.74
CA ALA A 45 -4.21 -1.58 -9.00
C ALA A 45 -5.59 -1.04 -8.62
N ILE A 46 -6.65 -1.81 -8.83
CA ILE A 46 -8.00 -1.48 -8.34
C ILE A 46 -8.26 -2.33 -7.10
N VAL A 47 -8.28 -1.74 -5.92
CA VAL A 47 -8.67 -2.41 -4.68
C VAL A 47 -10.12 -2.09 -4.41
N GLY A 48 -11.03 -3.06 -4.61
CA GLY A 48 -12.45 -2.77 -4.47
C GLY A 48 -12.91 -2.60 -3.02
N ALA A 49 -14.13 -2.10 -2.88
CA ALA A 49 -14.66 -1.68 -1.59
C ALA A 49 -14.70 -2.82 -0.55
N GLY A 50 -14.37 -2.50 0.69
CA GLY A 50 -14.31 -3.46 1.79
C GLY A 50 -13.18 -4.50 1.72
N ALA A 51 -12.28 -4.41 0.74
CA ALA A 51 -11.14 -5.33 0.66
C ALA A 51 -10.12 -5.06 1.78
N VAL A 52 -9.42 -6.12 2.18
CA VAL A 52 -8.43 -6.06 3.27
C VAL A 52 -7.09 -6.59 2.77
N VAL A 53 -6.16 -5.66 2.53
CA VAL A 53 -4.83 -5.92 1.96
C VAL A 53 -3.88 -6.35 3.06
N VAL A 54 -3.58 -7.65 3.12
CA VAL A 54 -2.67 -8.26 4.10
C VAL A 54 -1.33 -8.69 3.51
N LYS A 55 -1.17 -8.56 2.20
CA LYS A 55 0.04 -8.88 1.43
C LYS A 55 0.27 -7.83 0.35
N ASP A 56 1.49 -7.74 -0.14
CA ASP A 56 1.84 -6.83 -1.24
C ASP A 56 1.06 -7.21 -2.52
N LEU A 57 0.66 -6.19 -3.28
CA LEU A 57 -0.05 -6.31 -4.55
C LEU A 57 0.91 -5.87 -5.66
N MET A 58 1.65 -6.80 -6.24
CA MET A 58 2.78 -6.51 -7.13
C MET A 58 2.40 -6.48 -8.62
N GLU A 59 1.16 -6.81 -8.96
CA GLU A 59 0.68 -6.89 -10.35
C GLU A 59 -0.54 -5.99 -10.55
N PRO A 60 -0.68 -5.30 -11.68
CA PRO A 60 -1.90 -4.55 -11.98
C PRO A 60 -3.10 -5.50 -12.08
N GLY A 61 -4.25 -5.06 -11.58
CA GLY A 61 -5.48 -5.86 -11.60
C GLY A 61 -6.51 -5.40 -10.59
N VAL A 62 -7.64 -6.11 -10.56
CA VAL A 62 -8.74 -5.87 -9.61
C VAL A 62 -8.59 -6.82 -8.43
N TYR A 63 -8.56 -6.26 -7.21
CA TYR A 63 -8.36 -6.95 -5.95
C TYR A 63 -9.57 -6.80 -5.04
N MET A 64 -10.08 -7.93 -4.53
CA MET A 64 -11.30 -7.98 -3.72
C MET A 64 -11.15 -8.91 -2.51
N GLY A 65 -11.97 -8.67 -1.48
CA GLY A 65 -12.16 -9.59 -0.36
C GLY A 65 -11.19 -9.45 0.81
N TYR A 66 -11.31 -10.37 1.78
CA TYR A 66 -10.41 -10.52 2.92
C TYR A 66 -9.96 -11.99 3.01
N PRO A 67 -8.69 -12.31 2.70
CA PRO A 67 -7.64 -11.40 2.23
C PRO A 67 -7.92 -10.88 0.81
N ALA A 68 -7.42 -9.68 0.49
CA ALA A 68 -7.51 -9.14 -0.86
C ALA A 68 -6.76 -10.05 -1.86
N VAL A 69 -7.47 -10.53 -2.87
CA VAL A 69 -6.95 -11.40 -3.94
C VAL A 69 -7.28 -10.84 -5.31
N LYS A 70 -6.42 -11.08 -6.30
CA LYS A 70 -6.66 -10.66 -7.69
C LYS A 70 -7.84 -11.47 -8.22
N THR A 71 -8.93 -10.80 -8.60
CA THR A 71 -10.15 -11.41 -9.12
C THR A 71 -10.36 -11.17 -10.60
N ALA A 72 -9.75 -10.12 -11.17
CA ALA A 72 -9.84 -9.82 -12.58
C ALA A 72 -8.60 -9.06 -13.07
N GLU A 73 -8.38 -9.10 -14.38
CA GLU A 73 -7.49 -8.16 -15.06
C GLU A 73 -8.12 -6.76 -15.09
N LEU A 74 -7.31 -5.76 -15.45
CA LEU A 74 -7.81 -4.40 -15.60
C LEU A 74 -8.80 -4.33 -16.77
N PRO A 75 -9.86 -3.49 -16.64
CA PRO A 75 -10.77 -3.23 -17.76
C PRO A 75 -10.01 -2.73 -19.00
N GLU A 76 -10.53 -3.05 -20.18
CA GLU A 76 -9.94 -2.57 -21.44
C GLU A 76 -9.88 -1.03 -21.47
N GLY A 77 -8.73 -0.48 -21.86
CA GLY A 77 -8.47 0.97 -21.84
C GLY A 77 -8.20 1.57 -20.46
N TYR A 78 -8.33 0.80 -19.38
CA TYR A 78 -7.99 1.22 -18.03
C TYR A 78 -6.51 0.94 -17.74
N PHE A 79 -5.63 1.63 -18.47
CA PHE A 79 -4.21 1.68 -18.16
C PHE A 79 -3.77 3.13 -18.23
N VAL A 80 -3.35 3.68 -17.09
CA VAL A 80 -2.77 5.02 -17.05
C VAL A 80 -1.25 4.85 -17.19
N PRO A 81 -0.66 5.33 -18.30
CA PRO A 81 0.78 5.26 -18.49
C PRO A 81 1.51 6.19 -17.52
N GLY A 82 2.72 5.80 -17.14
CA GLY A 82 3.56 6.52 -16.19
C GLY A 82 3.72 5.78 -14.87
N GLU A 83 4.89 5.93 -14.26
CA GLU A 83 5.21 5.25 -12.99
C GLU A 83 4.89 6.12 -11.76
N SER A 84 4.56 7.40 -11.95
CA SER A 84 4.48 8.36 -10.86
C SER A 84 3.65 9.58 -11.26
N ALA A 85 2.60 9.92 -10.50
CA ALA A 85 2.30 11.33 -10.32
C ALA A 85 3.59 11.93 -9.73
N PRO A 86 4.21 12.91 -10.38
CA PRO A 86 5.66 13.10 -10.28
C PRO A 86 6.18 13.39 -8.87
N TYR A 87 5.34 13.68 -7.87
CA TYR A 87 5.77 13.90 -6.49
C TYR A 87 4.66 13.49 -5.50
N MET A 88 4.93 12.47 -4.67
CA MET A 88 4.45 12.51 -3.28
C MET A 88 5.62 12.55 -2.30
N PHE A 89 6.77 11.95 -2.64
CA PHE A 89 8.07 12.17 -1.97
C PHE A 89 9.19 11.90 -2.98
N SER A 90 10.16 12.80 -3.13
CA SER A 90 11.42 12.49 -3.85
C SER A 90 12.19 11.36 -3.14
N PRO A 91 13.13 10.66 -3.79
CA PRO A 91 14.02 9.71 -3.10
C PRO A 91 14.70 10.33 -1.86
N ASP A 92 15.01 11.63 -1.92
CA ASP A 92 15.57 12.40 -0.81
C ASP A 92 14.54 12.65 0.29
N ASP A 93 13.28 12.96 -0.05
CA ASP A 93 12.20 13.07 0.93
C ASP A 93 11.91 11.73 1.60
N ILE A 94 11.91 10.63 0.84
CA ILE A 94 11.78 9.28 1.38
C ILE A 94 12.91 9.04 2.39
N ASN A 95 14.17 9.36 2.05
CA ASN A 95 15.30 9.24 2.97
C ASN A 95 15.17 10.17 4.21
N LYS A 96 14.64 11.39 4.02
CA LYS A 96 14.37 12.38 5.07
C LYS A 96 13.22 11.99 6.00
N TYR A 97 12.25 11.19 5.55
CA TYR A 97 11.20 10.66 6.44
C TYR A 97 11.60 9.31 7.03
N LEU A 98 12.39 8.51 6.31
CA LEU A 98 12.99 7.27 6.80
C LEU A 98 13.93 7.48 8.00
N GLN A 99 14.61 8.61 8.12
CA GLN A 99 15.43 8.91 9.32
C GLN A 99 14.59 9.03 10.62
N TYR A 100 13.35 9.52 10.55
CA TYR A 100 12.44 9.54 11.72
C TYR A 100 11.88 8.14 12.04
N LEU A 101 12.15 7.18 11.16
CA LEU A 101 11.78 5.77 11.25
C LEU A 101 13.00 4.89 11.57
N LYS A 102 14.21 5.47 11.69
CA LYS A 102 15.43 4.75 12.09
C LYS A 102 15.40 4.42 13.59
N VAL A 103 15.70 3.15 13.86
CA VAL A 103 15.75 2.46 15.16
C VAL A 103 16.94 2.89 15.99
#